data_AF-A0A8T5RKY5-F1
#
_entry.id   AF-A0A8T5RKY5-F1
#
_cell.length_a   1.000
_cell.length_b   1.000
_cell.length_c   1.000
_cell.angle_alpha   90.00
_cell.angle_beta   90.00
_cell.angle_gamma   90.00
#
_symmetry.space_group_name_H-M   'P 1'
#
loop_
_entity.id
_entity.type
_entity.pdbx_description
1 polymer ?
#
loop_
_entity_poly.entity_id
_entity_poly.type
_entity_poly.pdbx_seq_one_letter_code
_entity_poly.pdbx_strand_id
1 'polypeptide(L)'
;MSEDYYLSIRELFSENILRNLILFFMLFIFTIAQDWNNILLLLFPLIIFSFSIIFEIINDNKWRIQLKDNLIIYNPLGSEKTHANRFFFSALLLLILVFWIGAESYYHPQLIDNFRVYFMIIYIFIYTFTFFWIFIDIWNYCHVIVNLKNKNSNLEEQGTKFKKFTHLLNVKYIKLISLLSLIVFLILNILNLLFTFLTFNSDIPGLEFNLPGTG
;
A
#
# COMPACT_ATOMS: atom_id res chain seq x y z
N MET A 1 11.46 -25.45 25.12
CA MET A 1 10.93 -24.99 23.82
C MET A 1 10.28 -23.63 24.04
N SER A 2 11.01 -22.52 23.91
CA SER A 2 10.44 -21.17 24.10
C SER A 2 11.30 -20.00 23.61
N GLU A 3 12.52 -20.21 23.07
CA GLU A 3 13.44 -19.09 22.79
C GLU A 3 13.46 -18.60 21.33
N ASP A 4 12.96 -19.37 20.35
CA ASP A 4 13.15 -19.04 18.92
C ASP A 4 12.04 -18.18 18.26
N TYR A 5 11.02 -17.75 19.00
CA TYR A 5 9.89 -17.01 18.44
C TYR A 5 10.03 -15.48 18.45
N TYR A 6 11.08 -14.93 19.06
CA TYR A 6 11.31 -13.49 19.09
C TYR A 6 12.06 -13.02 17.83
N LEU A 7 11.56 -11.95 17.22
CA LEU A 7 12.24 -11.26 16.12
C LEU A 7 13.45 -10.53 16.68
N SER A 8 14.64 -10.81 16.13
CA SER A 8 15.83 -10.04 16.47
C SER A 8 15.79 -8.67 15.77
N ILE A 9 16.43 -7.65 16.35
CA ILE A 9 16.51 -6.29 15.77
C ILE A 9 17.10 -6.34 14.34
N ARG A 10 18.04 -7.26 14.11
CA ARG A 10 18.67 -7.46 12.79
C ARG A 10 17.69 -8.00 11.73
N GLU A 11 16.66 -8.70 12.15
CA GLU A 11 15.61 -9.24 11.27
C GLU A 11 14.45 -8.26 11.04
N LEU A 12 14.31 -7.26 11.90
CA LEU A 12 13.41 -6.12 11.70
C LEU A 12 14.04 -5.06 10.78
N PHE A 13 15.36 -4.92 10.80
CA PHE A 13 16.11 -3.95 10.01
C PHE A 13 17.03 -4.64 9.00
N SER A 14 16.44 -5.18 7.94
CA SER A 14 17.20 -5.63 6.78
C SER A 14 17.82 -4.43 6.05
N GLU A 15 18.88 -4.69 5.26
CA GLU A 15 19.53 -3.66 4.45
C GLU A 15 18.55 -2.94 3.50
N ASN A 16 17.58 -3.69 2.95
CA ASN A 16 16.53 -3.13 2.10
C ASN A 16 15.63 -2.17 2.88
N ILE A 17 15.17 -2.55 4.07
CA ILE A 17 14.34 -1.70 4.94
C ILE A 17 15.11 -0.43 5.31
N LEU A 18 16.38 -0.56 5.69
CA LEU A 18 17.23 0.58 6.03
C LEU A 18 17.40 1.53 4.83
N ARG A 19 17.70 1.00 3.64
CA ARG A 19 17.81 1.79 2.41
C ARG A 19 16.51 2.54 2.11
N ASN A 20 15.36 1.86 2.23
CA ASN A 20 14.05 2.46 1.97
C ASN A 20 13.72 3.56 2.99
N LEU A 21 14.04 3.33 4.27
CA LEU A 21 13.92 4.35 5.33
C LEU A 21 14.75 5.58 5.01
N ILE A 22 16.05 5.41 4.72
CA ILE A 22 16.95 6.53 4.41
C ILE A 22 16.41 7.33 3.23
N LEU A 23 16.05 6.65 2.14
CA LEU A 23 15.61 7.32 0.92
C LEU A 23 14.27 8.06 1.13
N PHE A 24 13.31 7.43 1.83
CA PHE A 24 12.04 8.08 2.16
C PHE A 24 12.25 9.29 3.08
N PHE A 25 13.01 9.14 4.16
CA PHE A 25 13.23 10.24 5.12
C PHE A 25 14.03 11.40 4.53
N MET A 26 15.02 11.13 3.68
CA MET A 26 15.77 12.18 3.00
C MET A 26 14.83 13.08 2.18
N LEU A 27 13.99 12.46 1.35
CA LEU A 27 12.99 13.14 0.55
C LEU A 27 11.95 13.84 1.44
N PHE A 28 11.47 13.18 2.50
CA PHE A 28 10.49 13.73 3.44
C PHE A 28 10.99 14.99 4.14
N ILE A 29 12.25 15.01 4.58
CA ILE A 29 12.89 16.19 5.17
C ILE A 29 12.96 17.34 4.17
N PHE A 30 13.32 17.07 2.90
CA PHE A 30 13.31 18.10 1.86
C PHE A 30 11.92 18.70 1.63
N THR A 31 10.87 17.87 1.67
CA THR A 31 9.50 18.38 1.54
C THR A 31 9.10 19.25 2.73
N ILE A 32 9.40 18.84 3.96
CA ILE A 32 9.09 19.65 5.15
C ILE A 32 9.86 20.97 5.16
N ALA A 33 11.10 20.98 4.67
CA ALA A 33 11.93 22.18 4.60
C ALA A 33 11.35 23.31 3.73
N GLN A 34 10.32 23.04 2.91
CA GLN A 34 9.61 24.05 2.11
C GLN A 34 8.60 24.88 2.92
N ASP A 35 8.50 24.68 4.24
CA ASP A 35 7.66 25.47 5.17
C ASP A 35 6.15 25.42 4.86
N TRP A 36 5.63 24.21 4.79
CA TRP A 36 4.21 23.97 4.48
C TRP A 36 3.30 24.43 5.62
N ASN A 37 2.36 25.32 5.31
CA ASN A 37 1.29 25.73 6.23
C ASN A 37 0.35 24.55 6.60
N ASN A 38 0.15 23.61 5.67
CA ASN A 38 -0.68 22.42 5.91
C ASN A 38 0.08 21.12 5.60
N ILE A 39 0.43 20.38 6.66
CA ILE A 39 1.19 19.13 6.62
C ILE A 39 0.30 17.91 6.28
N LEU A 40 -1.03 18.07 6.18
CA LEU A 40 -1.95 16.94 5.95
C LEU A 40 -1.65 16.17 4.66
N LEU A 41 -1.14 16.84 3.62
CA LEU A 41 -0.74 16.17 2.39
C LEU A 41 0.38 15.14 2.64
N LEU A 42 1.27 15.37 3.60
CA LEU A 42 2.33 14.43 3.95
C LEU A 42 1.83 13.16 4.66
N LEU A 43 0.59 13.15 5.17
CA LEU A 43 0.01 11.97 5.82
C LEU A 43 -0.13 10.80 4.84
N PHE A 44 -0.54 11.07 3.60
CA PHE A 44 -0.79 10.05 2.59
C PHE A 44 0.46 9.24 2.20
N PRO A 45 1.62 9.85 1.84
CA PRO A 45 2.85 9.11 1.59
C PRO A 45 3.34 8.38 2.83
N LEU A 46 3.11 8.91 4.05
CA LEU A 46 3.50 8.28 5.31
C LEU A 46 2.69 7.00 5.58
N ILE A 47 1.38 7.03 5.34
CA ILE A 47 0.50 5.85 5.43
C ILE A 47 0.96 4.77 4.45
N ILE A 48 1.16 5.13 3.18
CA ILE A 48 1.59 4.20 2.13
C ILE A 48 2.97 3.62 2.44
N PHE A 49 3.90 4.44 2.93
CA PHE A 49 5.22 3.98 3.35
C PHE A 49 5.16 3.01 4.53
N SER A 50 4.25 3.25 5.49
CA SER A 50 4.02 2.33 6.61
C SER A 50 3.56 0.95 6.13
N PHE A 51 2.65 0.89 5.14
CA PHE A 51 2.27 -0.37 4.51
C PHE A 51 3.46 -1.04 3.80
N SER A 52 4.31 -0.28 3.11
CA SER A 52 5.52 -0.82 2.48
C SER A 52 6.42 -1.54 3.49
N ILE A 53 6.71 -0.90 4.63
CA ILE A 53 7.53 -1.48 5.69
C ILE A 53 6.88 -2.76 6.24
N ILE A 54 5.58 -2.74 6.51
CA ILE A 54 4.86 -3.91 7.02
C ILE A 54 5.00 -5.09 6.06
N PHE A 55 4.79 -4.88 4.76
CA PHE A 55 4.93 -5.95 3.77
C PHE A 55 6.38 -6.45 3.62
N GLU A 56 7.38 -5.57 3.69
CA GLU A 56 8.79 -5.98 3.64
C GLU A 56 9.19 -6.79 4.87
N ILE A 57 8.76 -6.39 6.08
CA ILE A 57 8.99 -7.16 7.31
C ILE A 57 8.34 -8.54 7.24
N ILE A 58 7.11 -8.64 6.74
CA ILE A 58 6.42 -9.92 6.55
C ILE A 58 7.21 -10.79 5.56
N ASN A 59 7.68 -10.21 4.45
CA ASN A 59 8.46 -10.92 3.45
C ASN A 59 9.77 -11.47 4.02
N ASP A 60 10.55 -10.62 4.72
CA ASP A 60 11.87 -10.99 5.25
C ASP A 60 11.78 -12.09 6.32
N ASN A 61 10.64 -12.18 7.01
CA ASN A 61 10.40 -13.17 8.06
C ASN A 61 9.55 -14.37 7.61
N LYS A 62 9.17 -14.42 6.33
CA LYS A 62 8.29 -15.46 5.77
C LYS A 62 8.86 -16.87 5.91
N TRP A 63 10.18 -17.02 5.89
CA TRP A 63 10.87 -18.30 6.08
C TRP A 63 10.54 -18.97 7.43
N ARG A 64 10.19 -18.18 8.46
CA ARG A 64 9.79 -18.71 9.79
C ARG A 64 8.41 -19.37 9.77
N ILE A 65 7.53 -18.93 8.86
CA ILE A 65 6.17 -19.48 8.69
C ILE A 65 6.19 -20.69 7.75
N GLN A 66 7.18 -20.76 6.86
CA GLN A 66 7.43 -21.90 5.97
C GLN A 66 8.21 -23.01 6.71
N LEU A 67 7.55 -23.67 7.68
CA LEU A 67 8.08 -24.88 8.31
C LEU A 67 8.40 -25.95 7.25
N LYS A 68 9.59 -26.55 7.34
CA LYS A 68 10.14 -27.54 6.39
C LYS A 68 9.24 -28.75 6.11
N ASP A 69 8.26 -29.04 6.98
CA ASP A 69 7.37 -30.21 6.90
C ASP A 69 5.88 -29.87 6.75
N ASN A 70 5.52 -28.63 6.41
CA ASN A 70 4.11 -28.27 6.19
C ASN A 70 3.62 -28.77 4.82
N LEU A 71 2.61 -29.65 4.87
CA LEU A 71 1.93 -30.24 3.70
C LEU A 71 1.20 -29.17 2.85
N ILE A 72 0.90 -28.01 3.45
CA ILE A 72 0.21 -26.88 2.83
C ILE A 72 1.02 -25.61 3.10
N ILE A 73 1.54 -25.00 2.04
CA ILE A 73 2.13 -23.66 2.08
C ILE A 73 1.03 -22.67 1.70
N TYR A 74 0.50 -21.96 2.70
CA TYR A 74 -0.54 -20.96 2.52
C TYR A 74 0.09 -19.58 2.38
N ASN A 75 -0.13 -18.92 1.24
CA ASN A 75 0.34 -17.56 0.97
C ASN A 75 -0.84 -16.64 0.61
N PRO A 76 -1.62 -16.16 1.61
CA PRO A 76 -2.86 -15.43 1.39
C PRO A 76 -2.66 -14.07 0.70
N LEU A 77 -1.52 -13.43 0.98
CA LEU A 77 -1.23 -12.07 0.54
C LEU A 77 -0.44 -12.02 -0.76
N GLY A 78 -0.05 -13.16 -1.33
CA GLY A 78 0.67 -13.20 -2.60
C GLY A 78 2.15 -12.81 -2.48
N SER A 79 2.67 -12.00 -3.40
CA SER A 79 4.09 -11.60 -3.40
C SER A 79 4.28 -10.38 -2.52
N GLU A 80 4.51 -10.57 -1.22
CA GLU A 80 4.67 -9.49 -0.23
C GLU A 80 5.82 -8.56 -0.63
N LYS A 81 6.90 -9.10 -1.20
CA LYS A 81 7.98 -8.31 -1.78
C LYS A 81 7.50 -7.39 -2.92
N THR A 82 6.63 -7.88 -3.80
CA THR A 82 6.07 -7.04 -4.88
C THR A 82 5.19 -5.93 -4.30
N HIS A 83 4.34 -6.27 -3.31
CA HIS A 83 3.52 -5.28 -2.62
C HIS A 83 4.36 -4.22 -1.93
N ALA A 84 5.36 -4.61 -1.15
CA ALA A 84 6.27 -3.71 -0.46
C ALA A 84 6.93 -2.71 -1.43
N ASN A 85 7.45 -3.19 -2.55
CA ASN A 85 8.10 -2.35 -3.58
C ASN A 85 7.12 -1.38 -4.26
N ARG A 86 5.89 -1.79 -4.54
CA ARG A 86 4.88 -0.93 -5.16
C ARG A 86 4.42 0.17 -4.20
N PHE A 87 4.16 -0.18 -2.95
CA PHE A 87 3.87 0.79 -1.91
C PHE A 87 5.04 1.77 -1.72
N PHE A 88 6.28 1.27 -1.70
CA PHE A 88 7.45 2.13 -1.60
C PHE A 88 7.53 3.12 -2.78
N PHE A 89 7.40 2.61 -4.01
CA PHE A 89 7.39 3.43 -5.21
C PHE A 89 6.30 4.50 -5.17
N SER A 90 5.07 4.12 -4.82
CA SER A 90 3.96 5.06 -4.69
C SER A 90 4.18 6.10 -3.59
N ALA A 91 4.76 5.72 -2.46
CA ALA A 91 5.06 6.65 -1.37
C ALA A 91 6.06 7.71 -1.84
N LEU A 92 7.11 7.30 -2.55
CA LEU A 92 8.09 8.22 -3.14
C LEU A 92 7.45 9.10 -4.20
N LEU A 93 6.63 8.53 -5.09
CA LEU A 93 5.95 9.27 -6.15
C LEU A 93 5.04 10.35 -5.57
N LEU A 94 4.24 10.01 -4.56
CA LEU A 94 3.38 10.98 -3.86
C LEU A 94 4.23 12.06 -3.20
N LEU A 95 5.32 11.69 -2.55
CA LEU A 95 6.15 12.66 -1.85
C LEU A 95 6.89 13.61 -2.81
N ILE A 96 7.35 13.10 -3.96
CA ILE A 96 7.88 13.92 -5.06
C ILE A 96 6.80 14.86 -5.58
N LEU A 97 5.55 14.39 -5.72
CA LEU A 97 4.45 15.23 -6.17
C LEU A 97 4.10 16.32 -5.16
N VAL A 98 4.11 16.01 -3.86
CA VAL A 98 3.95 17.02 -2.80
C VAL A 98 5.08 18.03 -2.89
N PHE A 99 6.34 17.58 -2.92
CA PHE A 99 7.50 18.47 -3.05
C PHE A 99 7.40 19.40 -4.26
N TRP A 100 6.98 18.85 -5.41
CA TRP A 100 6.79 19.63 -6.62
C TRP A 100 5.66 20.67 -6.46
N ILE A 101 4.51 20.28 -5.90
CA ILE A 101 3.40 21.23 -5.62
C ILE A 101 3.87 22.37 -4.70
N GLY A 102 4.68 22.07 -3.68
CA GLY A 102 5.20 23.10 -2.77
C GLY A 102 6.23 24.02 -3.42
N ALA A 103 7.07 23.48 -4.29
CA ALA A 103 7.99 24.29 -5.07
C ALA A 103 7.22 25.22 -6.02
N GLU A 104 6.25 24.69 -6.75
CA GLU A 104 5.41 25.46 -7.67
C GLU A 104 4.55 26.50 -6.96
N SER A 105 4.06 26.23 -5.74
CA SER A 105 3.32 27.25 -4.98
C SER A 105 4.20 28.43 -4.57
N TYR A 106 5.50 28.20 -4.36
CA TYR A 106 6.47 29.26 -4.06
C TYR A 106 6.87 30.05 -5.32
N TYR A 107 7.18 29.37 -6.43
CA TYR A 107 7.69 30.02 -7.64
C TYR A 107 6.57 30.60 -8.53
N HIS A 108 5.42 29.92 -8.60
CA HIS A 108 4.32 30.18 -9.52
C HIS A 108 2.96 30.05 -8.82
N PRO A 109 2.65 30.90 -7.81
CA PRO A 109 1.42 30.78 -7.02
C PRO A 109 0.15 30.81 -7.87
N GLN A 110 0.14 31.64 -8.92
CA GLN A 110 -0.96 31.78 -9.88
C GLN A 110 -1.30 30.46 -10.59
N LEU A 111 -0.32 29.60 -10.82
CA LEU A 111 -0.53 28.30 -11.47
C LEU A 111 -1.23 27.35 -10.51
N ILE A 112 -0.84 27.36 -9.25
CA ILE A 112 -1.50 26.52 -8.25
C ILE A 112 -2.91 27.04 -7.95
N ASP A 113 -3.11 28.35 -7.82
CA ASP A 113 -4.44 28.91 -7.53
C ASP A 113 -5.45 28.57 -8.63
N ASN A 114 -5.05 28.71 -9.90
CA ASN A 114 -5.93 28.44 -11.05
C ASN A 114 -6.12 26.94 -11.34
N PHE A 115 -5.11 26.10 -11.08
CA PHE A 115 -5.12 24.68 -11.44
C PHE A 115 -5.16 23.73 -10.25
N ARG A 116 -5.40 24.22 -9.02
CA ARG A 116 -5.40 23.46 -7.77
C ARG A 116 -6.15 22.13 -7.86
N VAL A 117 -7.33 22.16 -8.49
CA VAL A 117 -8.20 20.98 -8.67
C VAL A 117 -7.47 19.87 -9.43
N TYR A 118 -6.72 20.19 -10.48
CA TYR A 118 -6.00 19.20 -11.27
C TYR A 118 -4.86 18.55 -10.47
N PHE A 119 -4.10 19.34 -9.71
CA PHE A 119 -3.06 18.82 -8.82
C PHE A 119 -3.62 17.87 -7.78
N MET A 120 -4.74 18.24 -7.15
CA MET A 120 -5.40 17.41 -6.13
C MET A 120 -5.98 16.12 -6.72
N ILE A 121 -6.57 16.18 -7.93
CA ILE A 121 -7.08 14.98 -8.62
C ILE A 121 -5.94 14.00 -8.91
N ILE A 122 -4.82 14.49 -9.45
CA ILE A 122 -3.65 13.63 -9.75
C ILE A 122 -3.11 13.02 -8.45
N TYR A 123 -3.00 13.82 -7.39
CA TYR A 123 -2.52 13.36 -6.09
C TYR A 123 -3.38 12.24 -5.50
N ILE A 124 -4.70 12.48 -5.43
CA ILE A 124 -5.67 11.53 -4.90
C ILE A 124 -5.75 10.27 -5.77
N PHE A 125 -5.64 10.42 -7.09
CA PHE A 125 -5.60 9.29 -8.01
C PHE A 125 -4.42 8.37 -7.71
N ILE A 126 -3.20 8.91 -7.57
CA ILE A 126 -2.01 8.11 -7.25
C ILE A 126 -2.18 7.42 -5.89
N TYR A 127 -2.69 8.14 -4.89
CA TYR A 127 -2.94 7.58 -3.56
C TYR A 127 -3.88 6.39 -3.61
N THR A 128 -5.06 6.55 -4.22
CA THR A 128 -6.07 5.50 -4.32
C THR A 128 -5.64 4.35 -5.23
N PHE A 129 -4.93 4.65 -6.31
CA PHE A 129 -4.46 3.65 -7.28
C PHE A 129 -3.47 2.68 -6.64
N THR A 130 -2.67 3.16 -5.69
CA THR A 130 -1.73 2.34 -4.94
C THR A 130 -2.43 1.20 -4.20
N PHE A 131 -3.54 1.48 -3.51
CA PHE A 131 -4.31 0.46 -2.82
C PHE A 131 -5.03 -0.48 -3.78
N PHE A 132 -5.51 0.04 -4.90
CA PHE A 132 -6.09 -0.79 -5.95
C PHE A 132 -5.08 -1.81 -6.50
N TRP A 133 -3.80 -1.43 -6.62
CA TRP A 133 -2.75 -2.27 -7.16
C TRP A 133 -2.51 -3.55 -6.34
N ILE A 134 -2.79 -3.51 -5.03
CA ILE A 134 -2.75 -4.69 -4.15
C ILE A 134 -3.75 -5.75 -4.60
N PHE A 135 -4.98 -5.35 -4.90
CA PHE A 135 -6.05 -6.29 -5.22
C PHE A 135 -5.80 -7.03 -6.53
N ILE A 136 -5.14 -6.38 -7.50
CA ILE A 136 -4.67 -7.03 -8.73
C ILE A 136 -3.59 -8.08 -8.41
N ASP A 137 -2.71 -7.80 -7.47
CA ASP A 137 -1.61 -8.72 -7.14
C ASP A 137 -2.05 -9.88 -6.24
N ILE A 138 -2.97 -9.67 -5.31
CA ILE A 138 -3.60 -10.75 -4.56
C ILE A 138 -4.22 -11.75 -5.54
N TRP A 139 -4.82 -11.26 -6.63
CA TRP A 139 -5.36 -12.11 -7.68
C TRP A 139 -4.27 -12.92 -8.40
N ASN A 140 -3.13 -12.31 -8.74
CA ASN A 140 -2.07 -12.96 -9.51
C ASN A 140 -1.19 -13.90 -8.68
N TYR A 141 -0.99 -13.61 -7.39
CA TYR A 141 0.04 -14.26 -6.58
C TYR A 141 -0.51 -15.08 -5.41
N CYS A 142 -1.81 -15.03 -5.10
CA CYS A 142 -2.41 -15.90 -4.09
C CYS A 142 -2.40 -17.34 -4.60
N HIS A 143 -1.47 -18.13 -4.08
CA HIS A 143 -1.32 -19.54 -4.39
C HIS A 143 -1.33 -20.36 -3.12
N VAL A 144 -2.05 -21.47 -3.14
CA VAL A 144 -1.94 -22.53 -2.14
C VAL A 144 -1.16 -23.66 -2.77
N ILE A 145 0.09 -23.82 -2.34
CA ILE A 145 0.96 -24.88 -2.84
C ILE A 145 0.87 -26.06 -1.87
N VAL A 146 0.39 -27.20 -2.36
CA VAL A 146 0.34 -28.45 -1.59
C VAL A 146 1.53 -29.30 -1.99
N ASN A 147 2.37 -29.61 -1.01
CA ASN A 147 3.59 -30.39 -1.24
C ASN A 147 3.28 -31.87 -0.96
N LEU A 148 2.89 -32.62 -1.98
CA LEU A 148 2.54 -34.06 -1.90
C LEU A 148 3.78 -34.97 -1.82
N LYS A 149 4.80 -34.59 -1.04
CA LYS A 149 6.05 -35.37 -0.92
C LYS A 149 6.10 -36.37 0.26
N ASN A 150 5.04 -36.49 1.07
CA ASN A 150 4.97 -37.52 2.11
C ASN A 150 3.99 -38.63 1.74
N LYS A 151 4.53 -39.75 1.24
CA LYS A 151 3.82 -40.93 0.74
C LYS A 151 3.09 -41.75 1.82
N ASN A 152 3.15 -41.38 3.11
CA ASN A 152 2.90 -42.32 4.23
C ASN A 152 1.86 -41.87 5.28
N SER A 153 0.88 -41.03 4.96
CA SER A 153 -0.22 -40.76 5.91
C SER A 153 -1.59 -40.76 5.23
N ASN A 154 -2.57 -41.35 5.91
CA ASN A 154 -3.92 -41.68 5.44
C ASN A 154 -4.54 -40.61 4.52
N LEU A 155 -4.67 -40.95 3.24
CA LEU A 155 -5.17 -40.08 2.16
C LEU A 155 -6.60 -39.57 2.39
N GLU A 156 -7.43 -40.29 3.16
CA GLU A 156 -8.84 -39.95 3.37
C GLU A 156 -9.07 -38.82 4.41
N GLU A 157 -8.32 -38.80 5.51
CA GLU A 157 -8.36 -37.69 6.48
C GLU A 157 -7.73 -36.41 5.91
N GLN A 158 -6.73 -36.56 5.05
CA GLN A 158 -6.11 -35.44 4.35
C GLN A 158 -7.05 -34.85 3.28
N GLY A 159 -7.80 -35.70 2.56
CA GLY A 159 -8.78 -35.29 1.56
C GLY A 159 -9.98 -34.51 2.13
N THR A 160 -10.43 -34.82 3.34
CA THR A 160 -11.56 -34.12 3.99
C THR A 160 -11.16 -32.75 4.55
N LYS A 161 -9.97 -32.62 5.17
CA LYS A 161 -9.39 -31.31 5.54
C LYS A 161 -9.12 -30.44 4.29
N PHE A 162 -8.65 -31.05 3.21
CA PHE A 162 -8.40 -30.38 1.93
C PHE A 162 -9.69 -29.86 1.28
N LYS A 163 -10.77 -30.65 1.24
CA LYS A 163 -12.09 -30.19 0.75
C LYS A 163 -12.64 -29.01 1.55
N LYS A 164 -12.44 -29.00 2.87
CA LYS A 164 -12.87 -27.87 3.72
C LYS A 164 -12.08 -26.59 3.41
N PHE A 165 -10.77 -26.68 3.21
CA PHE A 165 -9.91 -25.53 2.91
C PHE A 165 -10.06 -24.99 1.49
N THR A 166 -10.18 -25.87 0.48
CA THR A 166 -10.42 -25.46 -0.91
C THR A 166 -11.79 -24.82 -1.10
N HIS A 167 -12.79 -25.25 -0.32
CA HIS A 167 -14.09 -24.59 -0.31
C HIS A 167 -14.01 -23.15 0.29
N LEU A 168 -13.15 -22.93 1.28
CA LEU A 168 -12.87 -21.60 1.86
C LEU A 168 -12.16 -20.67 0.87
N LEU A 169 -11.29 -21.19 0.01
CA LEU A 169 -10.58 -20.48 -1.06
C LEU A 169 -11.29 -20.58 -2.41
N ASN A 170 -12.62 -20.40 -2.42
CA ASN A 170 -13.34 -20.43 -3.68
C ASN A 170 -12.87 -19.25 -4.55
N VAL A 171 -12.17 -19.55 -5.64
CA VAL A 171 -11.61 -18.57 -6.62
C VAL A 171 -12.68 -17.56 -7.07
N LYS A 172 -13.95 -17.97 -7.07
CA LYS A 172 -15.12 -17.11 -7.33
C LYS A 172 -15.23 -15.93 -6.35
N TYR A 173 -14.98 -16.14 -5.05
CA TYR A 173 -15.05 -15.06 -4.05
C TYR A 173 -13.87 -14.10 -4.18
N ILE A 174 -12.67 -14.58 -4.51
CA ILE A 174 -11.50 -13.71 -4.73
C ILE A 174 -11.73 -12.82 -5.96
N LYS A 175 -12.30 -13.36 -7.05
CA LYS A 175 -12.65 -12.58 -8.25
C LYS A 175 -13.69 -11.51 -7.93
N LEU A 176 -14.70 -11.88 -7.13
CA LEU A 176 -15.74 -10.97 -6.69
C LEU A 176 -15.16 -9.85 -5.80
N ILE A 177 -14.27 -10.17 -4.86
CA ILE A 177 -13.60 -9.19 -3.99
C ILE A 177 -12.76 -8.22 -4.82
N SER A 178 -11.99 -8.71 -5.80
CA SER A 178 -11.20 -7.86 -6.70
C SER A 178 -12.09 -6.92 -7.53
N LEU A 179 -13.18 -7.44 -8.11
CA LEU A 179 -14.12 -6.63 -8.88
C LEU A 179 -14.84 -5.60 -7.99
N LEU A 180 -15.19 -5.98 -6.77
CA LEU A 180 -15.79 -5.08 -5.78
C LEU A 180 -14.81 -3.99 -5.34
N SER A 181 -13.52 -4.31 -5.16
CA SER A 181 -12.47 -3.31 -4.90
C SER A 181 -12.27 -2.34 -6.07
N LEU A 182 -12.42 -2.81 -7.31
CA LEU A 182 -12.36 -1.95 -8.51
C LEU A 182 -13.54 -0.98 -8.53
N ILE A 183 -14.74 -1.48 -8.27
CA ILE A 183 -15.95 -0.65 -8.16
C ILE A 183 -15.80 0.37 -7.02
N VAL A 184 -15.32 -0.05 -5.85
CA VAL A 184 -15.08 0.85 -4.72
C VAL A 184 -14.01 1.89 -5.08
N PHE A 185 -12.94 1.52 -5.77
CA PHE A 185 -11.92 2.45 -6.26
C PHE A 185 -12.51 3.49 -7.23
N LEU A 186 -13.33 3.06 -8.19
CA LEU A 186 -13.99 3.97 -9.13
C LEU A 186 -14.97 4.90 -8.40
N ILE A 187 -15.79 4.37 -7.49
CA ILE A 187 -16.73 5.16 -6.70
C ILE A 187 -15.98 6.17 -5.85
N LEU A 188 -14.92 5.78 -5.15
CA LEU A 188 -14.11 6.70 -4.33
C LEU A 188 -13.46 7.79 -5.18
N ASN A 189 -12.97 7.48 -6.37
CA ASN A 189 -12.42 8.49 -7.28
C ASN A 189 -13.50 9.46 -7.80
N ILE A 190 -14.68 8.95 -8.17
CA ILE A 190 -15.81 9.79 -8.58
C ILE A 190 -16.27 10.67 -7.42
N LEU A 191 -16.38 10.12 -6.21
CA LEU A 191 -16.75 10.83 -5.00
C LEU A 191 -15.72 11.91 -4.65
N ASN A 192 -14.43 11.61 -4.80
CA ASN A 192 -13.35 12.57 -4.58
C ASN A 192 -13.35 13.69 -5.63
N LEU A 193 -13.64 13.38 -6.89
CA LEU A 193 -13.78 14.38 -7.94
C LEU A 193 -14.97 15.30 -7.63
N LEU A 194 -16.11 14.73 -7.23
CA LEU A 194 -17.28 15.48 -6.77
C LEU A 194 -16.96 16.36 -5.56
N PHE A 195 -16.31 15.83 -4.53
CA PHE A 195 -15.94 16.61 -3.35
C PHE A 195 -14.93 17.70 -3.67
N THR A 196 -13.93 17.44 -4.51
CA THR A 196 -12.95 18.46 -4.93
C THR A 196 -13.66 19.59 -5.70
N PHE A 197 -14.60 19.25 -6.57
CA PHE A 197 -15.41 20.22 -7.31
C PHE A 197 -16.34 21.03 -6.39
N LEU A 198 -17.03 20.37 -5.45
CA LEU A 198 -17.93 21.03 -4.50
C LEU A 198 -17.16 21.92 -3.50
N THR A 199 -15.95 21.52 -3.12
CA THR A 199 -15.06 22.34 -2.27
C THR A 199 -14.57 23.59 -3.02
N PHE A 200 -14.25 23.45 -4.31
CA PHE A 200 -13.86 24.59 -5.15
C PHE A 200 -14.99 25.63 -5.28
N ASN A 201 -16.24 25.18 -5.35
CA ASN A 201 -17.42 26.07 -5.42
C ASN A 201 -17.92 26.55 -4.06
N SER A 202 -17.19 26.30 -2.96
CA SER A 202 -17.52 26.72 -1.59
C SER A 202 -18.87 26.19 -1.01
N ASP A 203 -19.45 25.14 -1.61
CA ASP A 203 -20.75 24.60 -1.20
C ASP A 203 -20.66 23.61 -0.02
N ILE A 204 -19.46 23.12 0.33
CA ILE A 204 -19.22 22.15 1.42
C ILE A 204 -17.90 22.50 2.14
N PRO A 205 -17.80 22.36 3.48
CA PRO A 205 -16.51 22.42 4.16
C PRO A 205 -15.61 21.28 3.70
N GLY A 206 -14.62 21.60 2.86
CA GLY A 206 -13.52 20.71 2.52
C GLY A 206 -12.23 21.13 3.24
N LEU A 207 -11.15 20.39 3.01
CA LEU A 207 -9.84 20.75 3.55
C LEU A 207 -9.30 21.99 2.83
N GLU A 208 -9.20 23.11 3.53
CA GLU A 208 -8.40 24.24 3.09
C GLU A 208 -6.92 23.89 3.26
N PHE A 209 -6.29 23.50 2.15
CA PHE A 209 -4.84 23.36 2.08
C PHE A 209 -4.23 24.74 1.82
N ASN A 210 -3.71 25.38 2.87
CA ASN A 210 -2.79 26.50 2.69
C ASN A 210 -1.46 25.93 2.25
N LEU A 211 -1.01 26.36 1.09
CA LEU A 211 0.25 25.94 0.50
C LEU A 211 1.38 26.83 1.04
N PRO A 212 2.64 26.38 0.97
CA PRO A 212 3.76 27.26 1.27
C PRO A 212 3.76 28.46 0.31
N GLY A 213 3.83 29.68 0.85
CA GLY A 213 3.85 30.93 0.09
C GLY A 213 2.50 31.58 -0.20
N THR A 214 1.37 30.96 0.14
CA THR A 214 0.04 31.60 0.06
C THR A 214 -0.25 32.35 1.36
N GLY A 215 0.28 33.58 1.46
CA GLY A 215 -0.02 34.55 2.51
C GLY A 215 -0.87 35.70 1.99
#